data_AF-A0A7X6ZJA0-F1
#
_entry.id   AF-A0A7X6ZJA0-F1
#
_cell.length_a   1.000
_cell.length_b   1.000
_cell.length_c   1.000
_cell.angle_alpha   90.00
_cell.angle_beta   90.00
_cell.angle_gamma   90.00
#
_symmetry.space_group_name_H-M   'P 1'
#
loop_
_entity.id
_entity.type
_entity.pdbx_description
1 polymer ?
#
loop_
_entity_poly.entity_id
_entity_poly.type
_entity_poly.pdbx_seq_one_letter_code
_entity_poly.pdbx_strand_id
1 'polypeptide(L)'
;MKPLRLITALISIGFLTACKSTKIDHDFVEMYVDLRIASKAYGDTTSLGRMVRQNILKDYHYSPEKFSKQVELLTSEPELWIDFQNLVINRLDTLKTIEVERFKQRIESQHRIEDHPQTSRPQRQIKAPHQNKNE
;
A
#
# COMPACT_ATOMS: atom_id res chain seq x y z
N MET A 1 61.06 11.49 45.37
CA MET A 1 59.63 11.65 45.01
C MET A 1 59.52 12.03 43.54
N LYS A 2 59.01 11.12 42.69
CA LYS A 2 58.54 11.40 41.34
C LYS A 2 57.37 10.46 41.04
N PRO A 3 56.17 10.95 40.73
CA PRO A 3 55.19 10.16 40.02
C PRO A 3 55.22 10.57 38.55
N LEU A 4 55.87 9.76 37.70
CA LEU A 4 55.70 9.87 36.26
C LEU A 4 54.37 9.20 35.93
N ARG A 5 53.31 10.02 35.86
CA ARG A 5 51.97 9.58 35.49
C ARG A 5 51.95 9.17 34.01
N LEU A 6 51.93 7.87 33.84
CA LEU A 6 51.10 7.11 32.90
C LEU A 6 49.86 7.86 32.37
N ILE A 7 49.55 7.58 31.10
CA ILE A 7 48.22 7.54 30.47
C ILE A 7 47.92 8.69 29.48
N THR A 8 48.14 8.34 28.21
CA THR A 8 47.10 8.27 27.16
C THR A 8 46.21 9.49 26.98
N ALA A 9 46.41 10.23 25.88
CA ALA A 9 45.32 10.72 25.02
C ALA A 9 45.90 11.66 23.97
N LEU A 10 45.91 11.23 22.70
CA LEU A 10 45.69 12.07 21.51
C LEU A 10 46.03 11.25 20.26
N ILE A 11 45.32 10.14 20.09
CA ILE A 11 45.10 9.60 18.75
C ILE A 11 43.64 9.93 18.45
N SER A 12 43.42 11.19 18.11
CA SER A 12 42.21 11.66 17.45
C SER A 12 42.20 11.10 16.04
N ILE A 13 41.93 9.80 15.90
CA ILE A 13 41.53 9.24 14.61
C ILE A 13 40.12 9.78 14.38
N GLY A 14 40.05 10.84 13.58
CA GLY A 14 38.83 11.25 12.92
C GLY A 14 38.37 10.13 12.01
N PHE A 15 37.56 9.23 12.56
CA PHE A 15 36.64 8.43 11.76
C PHE A 15 35.60 9.39 11.19
N LEU A 16 35.96 10.05 10.10
CA LEU A 16 34.99 10.57 9.13
C LEU A 16 34.34 9.33 8.51
N THR A 17 33.38 8.72 9.22
CA THR A 17 32.46 7.79 8.60
C THR A 17 31.64 8.61 7.61
N ALA A 18 32.00 8.51 6.34
CA ALA A 18 31.16 8.98 5.26
C ALA A 18 29.79 8.32 5.42
N CYS A 19 28.81 9.07 5.93
CA CYS A 19 27.40 8.70 5.90
C CYS A 19 27.00 8.58 4.43
N LYS A 20 27.20 7.40 3.83
CA LYS A 20 26.47 7.02 2.64
C LYS A 20 25.03 6.82 3.08
N SER A 21 24.18 7.79 2.77
CA SER A 21 22.73 7.64 2.92
C SER A 21 22.27 6.69 1.81
N THR A 22 22.45 5.38 2.03
CA THR A 22 21.86 4.38 1.16
C THR A 22 20.35 4.36 1.43
N LYS A 23 19.55 4.50 0.38
CA LYS A 23 18.08 4.58 0.49
C LYS A 23 17.45 3.37 -0.18
N ILE A 24 16.46 2.79 0.48
CA ILE A 24 15.64 1.72 -0.05
C ILE A 24 14.79 2.25 -1.22
N ASP A 25 14.75 1.51 -2.33
CA ASP A 25 13.91 1.83 -3.49
C ASP A 25 12.44 1.74 -3.09
N HIS A 26 11.68 2.80 -3.36
CA HIS A 26 10.24 2.85 -3.06
C HIS A 26 9.47 1.80 -3.87
N ASP A 27 9.78 1.64 -5.14
CA ASP A 27 9.10 0.69 -6.02
C ASP A 27 9.37 -0.75 -5.59
N PHE A 28 10.53 -1.00 -4.98
CA PHE A 28 10.84 -2.29 -4.36
C PHE A 28 9.90 -2.62 -3.21
N VAL A 29 9.61 -1.65 -2.34
CA VAL A 29 8.71 -1.83 -1.19
C VAL A 29 7.29 -2.12 -1.67
N GLU A 30 6.78 -1.31 -2.59
CA GLU A 30 5.45 -1.46 -3.18
C GLU A 30 5.27 -2.84 -3.83
N MET A 31 6.21 -3.19 -4.73
CA MET A 31 6.23 -4.50 -5.39
C MET A 31 6.36 -5.65 -4.38
N TYR A 32 7.19 -5.53 -3.35
CA TYR A 32 7.35 -6.57 -2.33
C TYR A 32 6.04 -6.86 -1.59
N VAL A 33 5.30 -5.80 -1.24
CA VAL A 33 3.98 -5.92 -0.60
C VAL A 33 3.01 -6.64 -1.52
N ASP A 34 2.91 -6.24 -2.79
CA ASP A 34 2.02 -6.86 -3.77
C ASP A 34 2.35 -8.34 -4.00
N LEU A 35 3.64 -8.68 -4.10
CA LEU A 35 4.10 -10.07 -4.18
C LEU A 35 3.67 -10.87 -2.96
N ARG A 36 3.74 -10.29 -1.75
CA ARG A 36 3.32 -10.98 -0.53
C ARG A 36 1.82 -11.17 -0.44
N ILE A 37 1.03 -10.19 -0.86
CA ILE A 37 -0.43 -10.31 -0.95
C ILE A 37 -0.81 -11.41 -1.94
N ALA A 38 -0.21 -11.42 -3.13
CA ALA A 38 -0.45 -12.44 -4.15
C ALA A 38 -0.09 -13.85 -3.66
N SER A 39 1.05 -14.00 -2.98
CA SER A 39 1.46 -15.25 -2.34
C SER A 39 0.43 -15.77 -1.33
N LYS A 40 -0.12 -14.89 -0.49
CA LYS A 40 -1.15 -15.26 0.49
C LYS A 40 -2.49 -15.59 -0.15
N ALA A 41 -2.89 -14.86 -1.19
CA ALA A 41 -4.18 -15.03 -1.85
C ALA A 41 -4.24 -16.27 -2.76
N TYR A 42 -3.17 -16.56 -3.49
CA TYR A 42 -3.17 -17.58 -4.55
C TYR A 42 -2.23 -18.76 -4.28
N GLY A 43 -1.42 -18.68 -3.23
CA GLY A 43 -0.44 -19.71 -2.86
C GLY A 43 0.91 -19.57 -3.57
N ASP A 44 1.96 -20.01 -2.89
CA ASP A 44 3.34 -19.86 -3.38
C ASP A 44 3.68 -20.82 -4.52
N THR A 45 3.07 -22.01 -4.58
CA THR A 45 3.44 -23.06 -5.53
C THR A 45 2.43 -23.28 -6.66
N THR A 46 1.28 -22.59 -6.63
CA THR A 46 0.24 -22.76 -7.65
C THR A 46 0.63 -22.09 -8.97
N SER A 47 0.15 -22.65 -10.09
CA SER A 47 0.36 -22.06 -11.42
C SER A 47 -0.22 -20.65 -11.52
N LEU A 48 -1.40 -20.41 -10.92
CA LEU A 48 -2.04 -19.10 -10.87
C LEU A 48 -1.20 -18.10 -10.05
N GLY A 49 -0.75 -18.48 -8.84
CA GLY A 49 0.09 -17.63 -8.00
C GLY A 49 1.41 -17.28 -8.68
N ARG A 50 2.01 -18.23 -9.41
CA ARG A 50 3.21 -17.97 -10.22
C ARG A 50 2.94 -16.94 -11.32
N MET A 51 1.85 -17.10 -12.08
CA MET A 51 1.47 -16.17 -13.14
C MET A 51 1.24 -14.76 -12.60
N VAL A 52 0.48 -14.63 -11.50
CA VAL A 52 0.19 -13.32 -10.87
C VAL A 52 1.48 -12.63 -10.43
N ARG A 53 2.38 -13.33 -9.73
CA ARG A 53 3.66 -12.76 -9.30
C ARG A 53 4.57 -12.35 -10.47
N GLN A 54 4.54 -13.09 -11.57
CA GLN A 54 5.27 -12.71 -12.79
C GLN A 54 4.71 -11.43 -13.42
N ASN A 55 3.39 -11.23 -13.40
CA ASN A 55 2.79 -9.99 -13.89
C ASN A 55 3.14 -8.80 -13.00
N ILE A 56 3.06 -8.96 -11.66
CA ILE A 56 3.50 -7.92 -10.71
C ILE A 56 4.94 -7.47 -11.00
N LEU A 57 5.87 -8.41 -11.17
CA LEU A 57 7.27 -8.06 -11.49
C LEU A 57 7.38 -7.26 -12.80
N LYS A 58 6.55 -7.56 -13.81
CA LYS A 58 6.53 -6.81 -15.09
C LYS A 58 5.95 -5.41 -14.91
N ASP A 59 4.88 -5.28 -14.14
CA ASP A 59 4.18 -4.01 -13.92
C ASP A 59 5.08 -3.01 -13.19
N TYR A 60 5.90 -3.48 -12.25
CA TYR A 60 6.92 -2.67 -11.56
C TYR A 60 8.25 -2.57 -12.32
N HIS A 61 8.34 -3.10 -13.55
CA HIS A 61 9.56 -3.14 -14.36
C HIS A 61 10.78 -3.73 -13.62
N TYR A 62 10.54 -4.72 -12.76
CA TYR A 62 11.56 -5.35 -11.94
C TYR A 62 12.14 -6.59 -12.62
N SER A 63 13.42 -6.51 -12.99
CA SER A 63 14.18 -7.68 -13.44
C SER A 63 14.64 -8.52 -12.25
N PRO A 64 14.95 -9.82 -12.45
CA PRO A 64 15.56 -10.65 -11.41
C PRO A 64 16.84 -10.04 -10.84
N GLU A 65 17.67 -9.41 -11.68
CA GLU A 65 18.89 -8.73 -11.26
C GLU A 65 18.60 -7.51 -10.37
N LYS A 66 17.63 -6.66 -10.76
CA LYS A 66 17.24 -5.49 -9.95
C LYS A 66 16.70 -5.94 -8.59
N PHE A 67 15.92 -7.02 -8.57
CA PHE A 67 15.41 -7.61 -7.34
C PHE A 67 16.55 -8.11 -6.44
N SER A 68 17.45 -8.94 -6.99
CA SER A 68 18.59 -9.47 -6.24
C SER A 68 19.47 -8.38 -5.65
N LYS A 69 19.73 -7.29 -6.39
CA LYS A 69 20.50 -6.14 -5.89
C LYS A 69 19.86 -5.49 -4.65
N GLN A 70 18.54 -5.37 -4.60
CA GLN A 70 17.85 -4.82 -3.42
C GLN A 70 17.91 -5.78 -2.23
N VAL A 71 17.78 -7.08 -2.48
CA VAL A 71 17.91 -8.11 -1.43
C VAL A 71 19.33 -8.16 -0.87
N GLU A 72 20.33 -8.10 -1.76
CA GLU A 72 21.75 -8.01 -1.38
C GLU A 72 22.02 -6.79 -0.52
N LEU A 73 21.50 -5.62 -0.92
CA LEU A 73 21.61 -4.39 -0.14
C LEU A 73 21.06 -4.56 1.30
N LEU A 74 19.84 -5.08 1.43
CA LEU A 74 19.22 -5.32 2.75
C LEU A 74 19.99 -6.36 3.58
N THR A 75 20.69 -7.28 2.93
CA THR A 75 21.49 -8.30 3.61
C THR A 75 22.85 -7.75 4.02
N SER A 76 23.46 -6.87 3.22
CA SER A 76 24.78 -6.28 3.47
C SER A 76 24.76 -5.09 4.42
N GLU A 77 23.63 -4.40 4.53
CA GLU A 77 23.42 -3.23 5.39
C GLU A 77 22.28 -3.52 6.40
N PRO A 78 22.54 -4.27 7.49
CA PRO A 78 21.50 -4.70 8.44
C PRO A 78 20.72 -3.56 9.09
N GLU A 79 21.32 -2.36 9.18
CA GLU A 79 20.67 -1.14 9.65
C GLU A 79 19.46 -0.74 8.79
N LEU A 80 19.50 -1.04 7.48
CA LEU A 80 18.39 -0.76 6.56
C LEU A 80 17.22 -1.72 6.74
N TRP A 81 17.42 -2.85 7.44
CA TRP A 81 16.36 -3.83 7.63
C TRP A 81 15.16 -3.25 8.37
N ILE A 82 15.43 -2.48 9.43
CA ILE A 82 14.36 -1.86 10.24
C ILE A 82 13.60 -0.83 9.41
N ASP A 83 14.31 -0.01 8.62
CA ASP A 83 13.69 0.98 7.75
C ASP A 83 12.82 0.32 6.67
N PHE A 84 13.30 -0.76 6.06
CA PHE A 84 12.51 -1.55 5.11
C PHE A 84 11.25 -2.12 5.73
N GLN A 85 11.35 -2.73 6.92
CA GLN A 85 10.19 -3.26 7.64
C GLN A 85 9.16 -2.17 7.95
N ASN A 86 9.61 -1.00 8.39
CA ASN A 86 8.73 0.14 8.66
C ASN A 86 8.01 0.61 7.39
N LEU A 87 8.70 0.69 6.25
CA LEU A 87 8.09 1.05 4.96
C LEU A 87 7.03 0.03 4.53
N VAL A 88 7.33 -1.27 4.67
CA VAL A 88 6.37 -2.36 4.38
C VAL A 88 5.12 -2.27 5.28
N ILE A 89 5.29 -2.06 6.58
CA ILE A 89 4.18 -1.92 7.53
C ILE A 89 3.31 -0.72 7.16
N ASN A 90 3.92 0.44 6.92
CA ASN A 90 3.20 1.66 6.54
C ASN A 90 2.39 1.46 5.25
N ARG A 91 2.95 0.74 4.28
CA ARG A 91 2.25 0.43 3.04
C ARG A 91 1.04 -0.48 3.29
N LEU A 92 1.20 -1.54 4.07
CA LEU A 92 0.10 -2.43 4.45
C LEU A 92 -1.02 -1.68 5.19
N ASP A 93 -0.68 -0.76 6.08
CA ASP A 93 -1.69 0.04 6.80
C ASP A 93 -2.42 1.01 5.86
N THR A 94 -1.70 1.62 4.92
CA THR A 94 -2.33 2.46 3.88
C THR A 94 -3.35 1.69 3.05
N LEU A 95 -3.06 0.43 2.70
CA LEU A 95 -4.00 -0.43 1.96
C LEU A 95 -5.28 -0.68 2.76
N LYS A 96 -5.17 -0.99 4.05
CA LYS A 96 -6.34 -1.16 4.94
C LYS A 96 -7.17 0.12 5.03
N THR A 97 -6.51 1.27 5.19
CA THR A 97 -7.19 2.57 5.25
C THR A 97 -7.95 2.86 3.96
N ILE A 98 -7.35 2.61 2.80
CA ILE A 98 -8.03 2.81 1.51
C ILE A 98 -9.28 1.93 1.39
N GLU A 99 -9.21 0.67 1.84
CA GLU A 99 -10.38 -0.23 1.84
C GLU A 99 -11.49 0.27 2.78
N VAL A 100 -11.12 0.73 3.98
CA VAL A 100 -12.05 1.32 4.96
C VAL A 100 -12.69 2.59 4.42
N GLU A 101 -11.92 3.49 3.80
CA GLU A 101 -12.44 4.73 3.24
C GLU A 101 -13.35 4.49 2.03
N ARG A 102 -13.00 3.55 1.13
CA ARG A 102 -13.92 3.14 0.05
C ARG A 102 -15.22 2.57 0.60
N PHE A 103 -15.16 1.81 1.69
CA PHE A 103 -16.36 1.30 2.35
C PHE A 103 -17.20 2.43 2.97
N LYS A 104 -16.59 3.37 3.70
CA LYS A 104 -17.30 4.53 4.27
C LYS A 104 -17.97 5.39 3.19
N GLN A 105 -17.24 5.72 2.13
CA GLN A 105 -17.78 6.47 0.99
C GLN A 105 -18.98 5.77 0.36
N ARG A 106 -18.94 4.43 0.27
CA ARG A 106 -20.08 3.64 -0.21
C ARG A 106 -21.29 3.78 0.71
N ILE A 107 -21.12 3.63 2.02
CA ILE A 107 -22.22 3.77 2.99
C ILE A 107 -22.80 5.20 2.97
N GLU A 108 -21.95 6.23 2.95
CA GLU A 108 -22.38 7.63 2.87
C GLU A 108 -23.11 7.94 1.57
N SER A 109 -22.63 7.40 0.44
CA SER A 109 -23.30 7.56 -0.86
C SER A 109 -24.66 6.87 -0.92
N GLN A 110 -24.82 5.74 -0.22
CA GLN A 110 -26.09 5.02 -0.13
C GLN A 110 -27.08 5.74 0.79
N HIS A 111 -26.63 6.29 1.92
CA HIS A 111 -27.49 7.02 2.84
C HIS A 111 -27.99 8.34 2.25
N ARG A 112 -27.18 9.02 1.42
CA ARG A 112 -27.59 10.24 0.71
C ARG A 112 -28.69 10.02 -0.33
N ILE A 113 -28.91 8.78 -0.79
CA ILE A 113 -29.98 8.43 -1.74
C ILE A 113 -31.32 8.22 -1.00
N GLU A 114 -31.29 7.88 0.28
CA GLU A 114 -32.51 7.66 1.09
C GLU A 114 -33.11 8.96 1.66
N ASP A 115 -32.33 10.04 1.77
CA ASP A 115 -32.80 11.36 2.24
C ASP A 115 -33.55 12.18 1.17
N HIS A 116 -33.82 11.62 0.00
CA HIS A 116 -34.78 12.23 -0.93
C HIS A 116 -36.19 11.73 -0.62
N PRO A 117 -37.13 12.63 -0.21
CA PRO A 117 -38.52 12.24 -0.05
C PRO A 117 -38.99 11.72 -1.41
N GLN A 118 -39.60 10.53 -1.43
CA GLN A 118 -40.22 10.00 -2.63
C GLN A 118 -41.19 11.03 -3.18
N THR A 119 -40.77 11.76 -4.23
CA THR A 119 -41.66 12.55 -5.05
C THR A 119 -42.72 11.62 -5.58
N SER A 120 -43.94 11.92 -5.17
CA SER A 120 -45.17 11.20 -5.44
C SER A 120 -45.24 10.80 -6.92
N ARG A 121 -45.47 9.51 -7.19
CA ARG A 121 -45.87 9.04 -8.51
C ARG A 121 -46.98 9.95 -9.06
N PRO A 122 -46.89 10.47 -10.29
CA PRO A 122 -48.03 11.14 -10.89
C PRO A 122 -49.16 10.10 -11.03
N GLN A 123 -50.25 10.30 -10.28
CA GLN A 123 -51.49 9.57 -10.51
C GLN A 123 -51.92 9.80 -11.95
N ARG A 124 -51.90 8.73 -12.75
CA ARG A 124 -52.53 8.70 -14.06
C ARG A 124 -54.01 9.00 -13.87
N GLN A 125 -54.44 10.23 -14.17
CA GLN A 125 -55.86 10.57 -14.18
C GLN A 125 -56.52 9.74 -15.29
N ILE A 126 -57.28 8.71 -14.88
CA ILE A 126 -58.18 8.01 -15.76
C ILE A 126 -59.38 8.96 -15.96
N LYS A 127 -59.40 9.64 -17.10
CA LYS A 127 -60.55 10.44 -17.52
C LYS A 127 -61.72 9.48 -17.77
N ALA A 128 -62.76 9.57 -16.95
CA ALA A 128 -63.99 8.79 -17.12
C ALA A 128 -64.64 9.12 -18.48
N PRO A 129 -65.22 8.16 -19.19
CA PRO A 129 -65.94 8.43 -20.44
C PRO A 129 -67.23 9.21 -20.11
N HIS A 130 -67.41 10.33 -20.80
CA HIS A 130 -68.64 11.12 -20.75
C HIS A 130 -69.83 10.26 -21.18
N GLN A 131 -70.79 10.12 -20.28
CA GLN A 131 -72.11 9.60 -20.55
C GLN A 131 -72.87 10.63 -21.39
N ASN A 132 -72.93 10.41 -22.70
CA ASN A 132 -73.76 11.21 -23.61
C ASN A 132 -75.22 10.76 -23.44
N LYS A 133 -76.00 11.58 -22.72
CA LYS A 133 -77.46 11.57 -22.87
C LYS A 133 -77.75 12.41 -24.10
N ASN A 134 -78.38 11.81 -25.11
CA ASN A 134 -79.32 12.47 -26.00
C ASN A 134 -80.23 11.42 -26.62
N GLU A 135 -81.53 11.66 -26.42
CA GLU A 135 -82.72 11.15 -27.12
C GLU A 135 -83.17 9.70 -26.89
#